data_AF-A0A1G2Y3U2-F1
#
_entry.id   AF-A0A1G2Y3U2-F1
#
_cell.length_a   1.000
_cell.length_b   1.000
_cell.length_c   1.000
_cell.angle_alpha   90.00
_cell.angle_beta   90.00
_cell.angle_gamma   90.00
#
_symmetry.space_group_name_H-M   'P 1'
#
loop_
_entity.id
_entity.type
_entity.pdbx_description
1 polymer ?
#
loop_
_entity_poly.entity_id
_entity_poly.type
_entity_poly.pdbx_seq_one_letter_code
_entity_poly.pdbx_strand_id
1 'polypeptide(L)'
;MFLNTFLAQITGNKMNRKIITAIVFALFFVRAAVAQEPVSHEPESIFSGSLADAIWTVVTFAVLLIVLGKVAWKPMLKNLRKREDTIKQQLDDAENAKIKAQELLDGYKKQSHEVIEQANRYASQTGKEIIEQARKEAVAITQRATSEISNAQNMASQQLWHMAGNMLLSISHEVLGRTITPEDNKRLIHEAIGKLQEESLKNV
;
A
#
# COMPACT_ATOMS: atom_id res chain seq x y z
N MET A 1 -45.99 -18.54 -40.23
CA MET A 1 -45.28 -17.69 -39.25
C MET A 1 -44.17 -18.46 -38.52
N PHE A 2 -44.44 -19.66 -37.98
CA PHE A 2 -43.46 -20.49 -37.25
C PHE A 2 -42.21 -20.91 -38.04
N LEU A 3 -42.30 -21.13 -39.36
CA LEU A 3 -41.14 -21.48 -40.18
C LEU A 3 -40.13 -20.33 -40.31
N ASN A 4 -40.60 -19.08 -40.43
CA ASN A 4 -39.73 -17.90 -40.53
C ASN A 4 -39.02 -17.60 -39.20
N THR A 5 -39.69 -17.87 -38.06
CA THR A 5 -39.10 -17.68 -36.73
C THR A 5 -38.07 -18.77 -36.41
N PHE A 6 -38.32 -20.02 -36.81
CA PHE A 6 -37.38 -21.13 -36.61
C PHE A 6 -36.11 -20.99 -37.47
N LEU A 7 -36.24 -20.47 -38.70
CA LEU A 7 -35.09 -20.14 -39.55
C LEU A 7 -34.27 -18.96 -39.01
N ALA A 8 -34.90 -18.01 -38.32
CA ALA A 8 -34.23 -16.87 -37.68
C ALA A 8 -33.38 -17.29 -36.45
N GLN A 9 -33.79 -18.34 -35.73
CA GLN A 9 -33.09 -18.79 -34.53
C GLN A 9 -31.83 -19.63 -34.82
N ILE A 10 -31.74 -20.25 -36.00
CA ILE A 10 -30.56 -21.01 -36.46
C ILE A 10 -29.53 -20.08 -37.16
N THR A 11 -29.88 -18.82 -37.45
CA THR A 11 -29.06 -17.88 -38.23
C THR A 11 -28.21 -16.93 -37.37
N GLY A 12 -27.31 -17.48 -36.54
CA GLY A 12 -26.28 -16.70 -35.84
C GLY A 12 -25.08 -16.26 -36.70
N ASN A 13 -24.99 -16.70 -37.97
CA ASN A 13 -23.85 -16.39 -38.84
C ASN A 13 -24.32 -16.18 -40.30
N LYS A 14 -23.97 -15.04 -40.91
CA LYS A 14 -24.30 -14.69 -42.32
C LYS A 14 -23.90 -15.78 -43.33
N MET A 15 -22.89 -16.58 -43.00
CA MET A 15 -22.41 -17.70 -43.82
C MET A 15 -23.28 -18.96 -43.69
N ASN A 16 -23.84 -19.24 -42.51
CA ASN A 16 -24.81 -20.33 -42.32
C ASN A 16 -26.13 -20.01 -43.02
N ARG A 17 -26.51 -18.73 -43.11
CA ARG A 17 -27.68 -18.30 -43.89
C ARG A 17 -27.56 -18.68 -45.36
N LYS A 18 -26.39 -18.48 -45.98
CA LYS A 18 -26.14 -18.85 -47.38
C LYS A 18 -26.20 -20.36 -47.61
N ILE A 19 -25.68 -21.14 -46.66
CA ILE A 19 -25.70 -22.62 -46.71
C ILE A 19 -27.13 -23.13 -46.56
N ILE A 20 -27.87 -22.65 -45.56
CA ILE A 20 -29.27 -23.03 -45.33
C ILE A 20 -30.13 -22.59 -46.51
N THR A 21 -29.95 -21.38 -47.04
CA THR A 21 -30.68 -20.95 -48.24
C THR A 21 -30.30 -21.76 -49.46
N ALA A 22 -29.05 -22.19 -49.63
CA ALA A 22 -28.66 -23.03 -50.77
C ALA A 22 -29.26 -24.45 -50.65
N ILE A 23 -29.31 -25.03 -49.44
CA ILE A 23 -29.93 -26.32 -49.17
C ILE A 23 -31.45 -26.25 -49.35
N VAL A 24 -32.10 -25.22 -48.77
CA VAL A 24 -33.54 -24.98 -48.93
C VAL A 24 -33.88 -24.66 -50.38
N PHE A 25 -33.04 -23.91 -51.09
CA PHE A 25 -33.22 -23.63 -52.51
C PHE A 25 -33.04 -24.88 -53.36
N ALA A 26 -32.06 -25.73 -53.07
CA ALA A 26 -31.91 -27.04 -53.73
C ALA A 26 -33.11 -27.96 -53.47
N LEU A 27 -33.61 -28.02 -52.23
CA LEU A 27 -34.82 -28.76 -51.88
C LEU A 27 -36.07 -28.18 -52.58
N PHE A 28 -36.16 -26.86 -52.71
CA PHE A 28 -37.24 -26.19 -53.44
C PHE A 28 -37.14 -26.44 -54.95
N PHE A 29 -35.93 -26.45 -55.52
CA PHE A 29 -35.67 -26.72 -56.94
C PHE A 29 -36.03 -28.17 -57.31
N VAL A 30 -35.74 -29.13 -56.43
CA VAL A 30 -36.20 -30.53 -56.56
C VAL A 30 -37.72 -30.61 -56.54
N ARG A 31 -38.39 -29.84 -55.66
CA ARG A 31 -39.85 -29.80 -55.57
C ARG A 31 -40.50 -29.12 -56.78
N ALA A 32 -39.84 -28.14 -57.40
CA ALA A 32 -40.28 -27.47 -58.61
C ALA A 32 -40.11 -28.33 -59.88
N ALA A 33 -39.05 -29.14 -59.96
CA ALA A 33 -38.87 -30.13 -61.02
C ALA A 33 -39.94 -31.24 -60.98
N VAL A 34 -40.56 -31.49 -59.82
CA VAL A 34 -41.67 -32.44 -59.61
C VAL A 34 -43.06 -31.78 -59.78
N ALA A 35 -43.14 -30.47 -60.02
CA ALA A 35 -44.39 -29.71 -60.00
C ALA A 35 -44.98 -29.42 -61.40
N GLN A 36 -45.04 -30.42 -62.28
CA GLN A 36 -45.77 -30.32 -63.54
C GLN A 36 -46.82 -31.44 -63.69
N GLU A 37 -48.08 -31.03 -63.46
CA GLU A 37 -49.37 -31.61 -63.89
C GLU A 37 -50.08 -32.73 -63.10
N PRO A 38 -51.44 -32.78 -63.15
CA PRO A 38 -52.33 -33.33 -62.11
C PRO A 38 -52.44 -34.86 -62.15
N VAL A 39 -52.61 -35.41 -60.94
CA VAL A 39 -52.47 -36.83 -60.59
C VAL A 39 -53.61 -37.71 -61.12
N SER A 40 -53.30 -38.63 -62.03
CA SER A 40 -54.01 -39.90 -62.19
C SER A 40 -53.08 -41.05 -61.81
N HIS A 41 -53.47 -41.83 -60.81
CA HIS A 41 -52.66 -42.82 -60.11
C HIS A 41 -52.13 -43.98 -60.99
N GLU A 42 -50.81 -44.09 -61.10
CA GLU A 42 -50.04 -45.34 -61.16
C GLU A 42 -48.84 -45.19 -60.19
N PRO A 43 -48.31 -46.27 -59.59
CA PRO A 43 -47.18 -46.17 -58.68
C PRO A 43 -45.91 -45.84 -59.48
N GLU A 44 -45.65 -44.56 -59.71
CA GLU A 44 -44.38 -44.10 -60.26
C GLU A 44 -43.26 -44.43 -59.28
N SER A 45 -42.63 -45.56 -59.57
CA SER A 45 -41.36 -45.92 -58.98
C SER A 45 -40.35 -44.86 -59.39
N ILE A 46 -39.52 -44.44 -58.44
CA ILE A 46 -38.39 -43.49 -58.62
C ILE A 46 -37.37 -43.96 -59.68
N PHE A 47 -37.58 -45.15 -60.26
CA PHE A 47 -36.82 -45.77 -61.32
C PHE A 47 -37.64 -46.03 -62.61
N SER A 48 -38.87 -45.49 -62.72
CA SER A 48 -39.76 -45.62 -63.90
C SER A 48 -39.85 -44.37 -64.77
N GLY A 49 -39.16 -43.30 -64.38
CA GLY A 49 -38.89 -42.15 -65.25
C GLY A 49 -37.81 -42.47 -66.28
N SER A 50 -37.86 -41.82 -67.44
CA SER A 50 -36.92 -42.04 -68.54
C SER A 50 -35.46 -41.91 -68.08
N LEU A 51 -34.48 -42.48 -68.83
CA LEU A 51 -33.04 -42.36 -68.53
C LEU A 51 -32.60 -40.90 -68.26
N ALA A 52 -33.32 -39.93 -68.81
CA ALA A 52 -33.09 -38.51 -68.62
C ALA A 52 -33.34 -38.04 -67.17
N ASP A 53 -34.33 -38.59 -66.45
CA ASP A 53 -34.69 -38.16 -65.09
C ASP A 53 -33.65 -38.62 -64.05
N ALA A 54 -33.11 -39.83 -64.24
CA ALA A 54 -32.01 -40.35 -63.44
C ALA A 54 -30.71 -39.54 -63.66
N ILE A 55 -30.38 -39.22 -64.92
CA ILE A 55 -29.23 -38.36 -65.25
C ILE A 55 -29.39 -36.98 -64.62
N TRP A 56 -30.59 -36.39 -64.68
CA TRP A 56 -30.86 -35.08 -64.09
C TRP A 56 -30.74 -35.08 -62.56
N THR A 57 -31.19 -36.15 -61.90
CA THR A 57 -31.04 -36.34 -60.44
C THR A 57 -29.57 -36.46 -60.04
N VAL A 58 -28.76 -37.20 -60.81
CA VAL A 58 -27.31 -37.31 -60.55
C VAL A 58 -26.61 -35.97 -60.78
N VAL A 59 -26.97 -35.23 -61.83
CA VAL A 59 -26.40 -33.90 -62.11
C VAL A 59 -26.73 -32.91 -60.99
N THR A 60 -27.99 -32.86 -60.55
CA THR A 60 -28.40 -31.98 -59.44
C THR A 60 -27.75 -32.36 -58.11
N PHE A 61 -27.58 -33.65 -57.82
CA PHE A 61 -26.84 -34.13 -56.65
C PHE A 61 -25.35 -33.78 -56.73
N ALA A 62 -24.71 -33.93 -57.89
CA ALA A 62 -23.31 -33.55 -58.11
C ALA A 62 -23.11 -32.04 -57.94
N VAL A 63 -24.01 -31.21 -58.48
CA VAL A 63 -24.00 -29.76 -58.30
C VAL A 63 -24.13 -29.40 -56.81
N LEU A 64 -25.03 -30.05 -56.07
CA LEU A 64 -25.17 -29.85 -54.63
C LEU A 64 -23.87 -30.18 -53.88
N LEU A 65 -23.23 -31.32 -54.17
CA LEU A 65 -21.96 -31.70 -53.54
C LEU A 65 -20.84 -30.70 -53.83
N ILE A 66 -20.75 -30.19 -55.06
CA ILE A 66 -19.74 -29.17 -55.43
C ILE A 66 -19.98 -27.88 -54.66
N VAL A 67 -21.23 -27.43 -54.56
CA VAL A 67 -21.60 -26.23 -53.80
C VAL A 67 -21.29 -26.42 -52.32
N LEU A 68 -21.64 -27.57 -51.74
CA LEU A 68 -21.43 -27.85 -50.32
C LEU A 68 -19.94 -27.99 -49.99
N GLY A 69 -19.16 -28.70 -50.81
CA GLY A 69 -17.72 -28.85 -50.64
C GLY A 69 -16.99 -27.51 -50.69
N LYS A 70 -17.35 -26.63 -51.62
CA LYS A 70 -16.71 -25.31 -51.75
C LYS A 70 -17.13 -24.33 -50.66
N VAL A 71 -18.37 -24.41 -50.17
CA VAL A 71 -18.95 -23.43 -49.23
C VAL A 71 -18.79 -23.84 -47.77
N ALA A 72 -18.89 -25.12 -47.41
CA ALA A 72 -18.83 -25.59 -46.02
C ALA A 72 -17.41 -25.85 -45.49
N TRP A 73 -16.45 -26.17 -46.37
CA TRP A 73 -15.09 -26.49 -45.94
C TRP A 73 -14.32 -25.28 -45.39
N LYS A 74 -14.46 -24.12 -46.05
CA LYS A 74 -13.83 -22.86 -45.63
C LYS A 74 -14.25 -22.40 -44.21
N PRO A 75 -15.56 -22.31 -43.86
CA PRO A 75 -15.98 -21.92 -42.51
C PRO A 75 -15.56 -22.91 -41.42
N MET A 76 -15.59 -24.21 -41.71
CA MET A 76 -15.21 -25.23 -40.74
C MET A 76 -13.74 -25.10 -40.34
N LEU A 77 -12.86 -24.98 -41.35
CA LEU A 77 -11.42 -24.79 -41.11
C LEU A 77 -11.13 -23.44 -40.44
N LYS A 78 -11.87 -22.38 -40.79
CA LYS A 78 -11.73 -21.07 -40.14
C LYS A 78 -12.06 -21.12 -38.65
N ASN A 79 -13.12 -21.85 -38.27
CA ASN A 79 -13.49 -21.99 -36.85
C ASN A 79 -12.48 -22.83 -36.06
N LEU A 80 -11.95 -23.90 -36.67
CA LEU A 80 -10.89 -24.71 -36.05
C LEU A 80 -9.61 -23.90 -35.83
N ARG A 81 -9.15 -23.18 -36.85
CA ARG A 81 -7.99 -22.27 -36.73
C ARG A 81 -8.22 -21.19 -35.68
N LYS A 82 -9.42 -20.58 -35.65
CA LYS A 82 -9.76 -19.59 -34.62
C LYS A 82 -9.66 -20.17 -33.20
N ARG A 83 -10.11 -21.41 -32.99
CA ARG A 83 -9.99 -22.09 -31.69
C ARG A 83 -8.53 -22.36 -31.35
N GLU A 84 -7.74 -22.85 -32.30
CA GLU A 84 -6.31 -23.09 -32.13
C GLU A 84 -5.58 -21.79 -31.75
N ASP A 85 -5.80 -20.70 -32.49
CA ASP A 85 -5.20 -19.40 -32.23
C ASP A 85 -5.61 -18.84 -30.86
N THR A 86 -6.88 -19.02 -30.48
CA THR A 86 -7.38 -18.58 -29.17
C THR A 86 -6.71 -19.35 -28.02
N ILE A 87 -6.54 -20.66 -28.17
CA ILE A 87 -5.87 -21.50 -27.16
C ILE A 87 -4.39 -21.13 -27.05
N LYS A 88 -3.71 -20.91 -28.18
CA LYS A 88 -2.32 -20.45 -28.20
C LYS A 88 -2.18 -19.09 -27.49
N GLN A 89 -3.02 -18.13 -27.83
CA GLN A 89 -3.03 -16.82 -27.16
C GLN A 89 -3.30 -16.94 -25.66
N GLN A 90 -4.26 -17.76 -25.24
CA GLN A 90 -4.54 -17.96 -23.82
C GLN A 90 -3.38 -18.61 -23.07
N LEU A 91 -2.65 -19.53 -23.73
CA LEU A 91 -1.47 -20.17 -23.14
C LEU A 91 -0.31 -19.19 -23.02
N ASP A 92 -0.03 -18.42 -24.07
CA ASP A 92 1.00 -17.38 -24.08
C ASP A 92 0.70 -16.29 -23.03
N ASP A 93 -0.56 -15.86 -22.93
CA ASP A 93 -1.01 -14.89 -21.93
C ASP A 93 -0.86 -15.45 -20.51
N ALA A 94 -1.17 -16.73 -20.29
CA ALA A 94 -1.00 -17.39 -19.00
C ALA A 94 0.47 -17.52 -18.60
N GLU A 95 1.35 -17.87 -19.55
CA GLU A 95 2.80 -17.92 -19.31
C GLU A 95 3.37 -16.54 -19.01
N ASN A 96 2.99 -15.52 -19.79
CA ASN A 96 3.38 -14.14 -19.54
C ASN A 96 2.86 -13.62 -18.19
N ALA A 97 1.63 -13.97 -17.81
CA ALA A 97 1.08 -13.61 -16.51
C ALA A 97 1.85 -14.28 -15.37
N LYS A 98 2.26 -15.55 -15.52
CA LYS A 98 3.08 -16.25 -14.54
C LYS A 98 4.46 -15.60 -14.38
N ILE A 99 5.12 -15.25 -15.48
CA ILE A 99 6.42 -14.56 -15.45
C ILE A 99 6.29 -13.21 -14.74
N LYS A 100 5.32 -12.37 -15.12
CA LYS A 100 5.08 -11.07 -14.48
C LYS A 100 4.75 -11.21 -12.99
N ALA A 101 3.95 -12.20 -12.62
CA ALA A 101 3.63 -12.45 -11.21
C ALA A 101 4.88 -12.85 -10.41
N GLN A 102 5.77 -13.65 -11.00
CA GLN A 102 7.04 -14.03 -10.38
C GLN A 102 7.98 -12.83 -10.23
N GLU A 103 8.11 -12.01 -11.28
CA GLU A 103 8.92 -10.78 -11.25
C GLU A 103 8.39 -9.79 -10.20
N LEU A 104 7.08 -9.59 -10.11
CA LEU A 104 6.46 -8.76 -9.09
C LEU A 104 6.72 -9.32 -7.69
N LEU A 105 6.56 -10.63 -7.49
CA LEU A 105 6.82 -11.27 -6.20
C LEU A 105 8.27 -11.08 -5.77
N ASP A 106 9.22 -11.27 -6.68
CA ASP A 106 10.65 -11.09 -6.39
C ASP A 106 11.00 -9.61 -6.16
N GLY A 107 10.35 -8.69 -6.87
CA GLY A 107 10.42 -7.26 -6.62
C GLY A 107 9.92 -6.89 -5.22
N TYR A 108 8.74 -7.36 -4.83
CA TYR A 108 8.17 -7.13 -3.49
C TYR A 108 9.01 -7.75 -2.38
N LYS A 109 9.61 -8.93 -2.60
CA LYS A 109 10.52 -9.55 -1.64
C LYS A 109 11.77 -8.69 -1.43
N LYS A 110 12.38 -8.21 -2.52
CA LYS A 110 13.55 -7.31 -2.44
C LYS A 110 13.20 -6.01 -1.73
N GLN A 111 12.11 -5.36 -2.13
CA GLN A 111 11.66 -4.12 -1.50
C GLN A 111 11.34 -4.32 -0.01
N SER A 112 10.67 -5.41 0.35
CA SER A 112 10.39 -5.74 1.76
C SER A 112 11.68 -5.93 2.56
N HIS A 113 12.67 -6.63 2.01
CA HIS A 113 13.96 -6.81 2.65
C HIS A 113 14.69 -5.47 2.83
N GLU A 114 14.71 -4.62 1.81
CA GLU A 114 15.30 -3.28 1.88
C GLU A 114 14.61 -2.39 2.92
N VAL A 115 13.28 -2.42 3.01
CA VAL A 115 12.52 -1.67 4.01
C VAL A 115 12.84 -2.16 5.42
N ILE A 116 12.91 -3.48 5.63
CA ILE A 116 13.28 -4.06 6.93
C ILE A 116 14.71 -3.68 7.30
N GLU A 117 15.64 -3.74 6.36
CA GLU A 117 17.04 -3.38 6.60
C GLU A 117 17.18 -1.88 6.92
N GLN A 118 16.51 -1.01 6.17
CA GLN A 118 16.46 0.43 6.45
C GLN A 118 15.85 0.73 7.81
N ALA A 119 14.73 0.08 8.15
CA ALA A 119 14.07 0.23 9.45
C ALA A 119 15.00 -0.21 10.59
N ASN A 120 15.70 -1.34 10.45
CA ASN A 120 16.67 -1.81 11.45
C ASN A 120 17.85 -0.85 11.61
N ARG A 121 18.40 -0.33 10.51
CA ARG A 121 19.47 0.68 10.56
C ARG A 121 18.99 1.95 11.27
N TYR A 122 17.81 2.45 10.90
CA TYR A 122 17.23 3.64 11.51
C TYR A 122 16.94 3.44 12.99
N ALA A 123 16.37 2.29 13.38
CA ALA A 123 16.10 1.95 14.76
C ALA A 123 17.40 1.84 15.59
N SER A 124 18.45 1.22 15.03
CA SER A 124 19.76 1.12 15.69
C SER A 124 20.40 2.50 15.89
N GLN A 125 20.36 3.35 14.86
CA GLN A 125 20.90 4.70 14.92
C GLN A 125 20.13 5.57 15.93
N THR A 126 18.81 5.59 15.84
CA THR A 126 17.93 6.32 16.76
C THR A 126 18.11 5.82 18.19
N GLY A 127 18.22 4.50 18.40
CA GLY A 127 18.47 3.93 19.72
C GLY A 127 19.80 4.39 20.31
N LYS A 128 20.87 4.45 19.51
CA LYS A 128 22.17 5.00 19.94
C LYS A 128 22.08 6.47 20.29
N GLU A 129 21.40 7.27 19.47
CA GLU A 129 21.20 8.70 19.70
C GLU A 129 20.40 8.97 20.99
N ILE A 130 19.33 8.22 21.22
CA ILE A 130 18.54 8.31 22.46
C ILE A 130 19.40 7.98 23.68
N ILE A 131 20.18 6.89 23.63
CA ILE A 131 21.05 6.49 24.74
C ILE A 131 22.12 7.56 25.01
N GLU A 132 22.72 8.10 23.96
CA GLU A 132 23.75 9.13 24.07
C GLU A 132 23.18 10.44 24.63
N GLN A 133 22.00 10.84 24.16
CA GLN A 133 21.30 12.01 24.67
C GLN A 133 20.90 11.83 26.14
N ALA A 134 20.35 10.66 26.50
CA ALA A 134 20.00 10.35 27.88
C ALA A 134 21.23 10.36 28.80
N ARG A 135 22.39 9.89 28.34
CA ARG A 135 23.66 9.98 29.09
C ARG A 135 24.10 11.43 29.29
N LYS A 136 24.05 12.25 28.24
CA LYS A 136 24.39 13.69 28.33
C LYS A 136 23.46 14.41 29.32
N GLU A 137 22.16 14.13 29.25
CA GLU A 137 21.19 14.70 30.18
C GLU A 137 21.42 14.24 31.61
N ALA A 138 21.70 12.95 31.82
CA ALA A 138 22.03 12.42 33.15
C ALA A 138 23.27 13.11 33.73
N VAL A 139 24.34 13.29 32.94
CA VAL A 139 25.55 14.02 33.36
C VAL A 139 25.24 15.50 33.65
N ALA A 140 24.42 16.14 32.84
CA ALA A 140 24.02 17.53 33.07
C ALA A 140 23.20 17.69 34.36
N ILE A 141 22.30 16.73 34.65
CA ILE A 141 21.51 16.71 35.88
C ILE A 141 22.42 16.52 37.10
N THR A 142 23.34 15.55 37.07
CA THR A 142 24.24 15.31 38.20
C THR A 142 25.14 16.53 38.44
N GLN A 143 25.66 17.15 37.40
CA GLN A 143 26.50 18.35 37.53
C GLN A 143 25.72 19.54 38.11
N ARG A 144 24.48 19.77 37.67
CA ARG A 144 23.59 20.79 38.27
C ARG A 144 23.32 20.50 39.74
N ALA A 145 22.95 19.26 40.07
CA ALA A 145 22.70 18.85 41.44
C ALA A 145 23.93 19.04 42.34
N THR A 146 25.14 18.69 41.88
CA THR A 146 26.38 18.93 42.62
C THR A 146 26.63 20.43 42.84
N SER A 147 26.39 21.26 41.82
CA SER A 147 26.52 22.71 41.95
C SER A 147 25.50 23.30 42.93
N GLU A 148 24.25 22.86 42.88
CA GLU A 148 23.19 23.27 43.81
C GLU A 148 23.51 22.85 45.24
N ILE A 149 24.00 21.62 45.45
CA ILE A 149 24.44 21.14 46.76
C ILE A 149 25.60 21.99 47.30
N SER A 150 26.60 22.30 46.47
CA SER A 150 27.72 23.15 46.89
C SER A 150 27.26 24.55 47.29
N ASN A 151 26.35 25.15 46.52
CA ASN A 151 25.76 26.45 46.84
C ASN A 151 24.96 26.40 48.14
N ALA A 152 24.14 25.36 48.32
CA ALA A 152 23.35 25.16 49.54
C ALA A 152 24.24 24.97 50.78
N GLN A 153 25.35 24.22 50.66
CA GLN A 153 26.34 24.06 51.74
C GLN A 153 26.97 25.41 52.11
N ASN A 154 27.38 26.20 51.12
CA ASN A 154 27.95 27.53 51.37
C ASN A 154 26.96 28.45 52.08
N MET A 155 25.69 28.46 51.64
CA MET A 155 24.62 29.22 52.30
C MET A 155 24.36 28.74 53.74
N ALA A 156 24.33 27.43 53.96
CA ALA A 156 24.15 26.85 55.29
C ALA A 156 25.32 27.20 56.22
N SER A 157 26.56 27.15 55.74
CA SER A 157 27.73 27.59 56.51
C SER A 157 27.65 29.07 56.88
N GLN A 158 27.25 29.96 55.96
CA GLN A 158 27.06 31.37 56.26
C GLN A 158 25.97 31.60 57.33
N GLN A 159 24.86 30.87 57.25
CA GLN A 159 23.80 30.93 58.27
C GLN A 159 24.29 30.45 59.63
N LEU A 160 25.11 29.40 59.68
CA LEU A 160 25.72 28.92 60.94
C LEU A 160 26.64 29.97 61.56
N TRP A 161 27.48 30.63 60.76
CA TRP A 161 28.34 31.73 61.25
C TRP A 161 27.52 32.90 61.79
N HIS A 162 26.43 33.27 61.11
CA HIS A 162 25.54 34.32 61.57
C HIS A 162 24.87 33.95 62.91
N MET A 163 24.39 32.71 63.03
CA MET A 163 23.78 32.21 64.27
C MET A 163 24.78 32.16 65.43
N ALA A 164 26.02 31.70 65.17
CA ALA A 164 27.09 31.69 66.16
C ALA A 164 27.47 33.12 66.61
N GLY A 165 27.53 34.08 65.68
CA GLY A 165 27.77 35.49 65.98
C GLY A 165 26.68 36.09 66.87
N ASN A 166 25.41 35.81 66.57
CA ASN A 166 24.28 36.27 67.38
C ASN A 166 24.28 35.65 68.79
N MET A 167 24.65 34.37 68.91
CA MET A 167 24.78 33.70 70.20
C MET A 167 25.95 34.28 71.02
N LEU A 168 27.10 34.53 70.38
CA LEU A 168 28.25 35.16 71.02
C LEU A 168 27.91 36.57 71.52
N LEU A 169 27.25 37.40 70.69
CA LEU A 169 26.76 38.72 71.07
C LEU A 169 25.84 38.65 72.28
N SER A 170 24.92 37.69 72.31
CA SER A 170 23.98 37.49 73.43
C SER A 170 24.72 37.15 74.74
N ILE A 171 25.68 36.22 74.67
CA ILE A 171 26.52 35.85 75.82
C ILE A 171 27.36 37.03 76.29
N SER A 172 27.99 37.77 75.36
CA SER A 172 28.77 38.96 75.70
C SER A 172 27.91 40.02 76.39
N HIS A 173 26.68 40.25 75.93
CA HIS A 173 25.73 41.17 76.57
C HIS A 173 25.41 40.75 78.01
N GLU A 174 25.17 39.46 78.23
CA GLU A 174 24.87 38.91 79.56
C GLU A 174 26.08 38.97 80.52
N VAL A 175 27.28 38.63 80.03
CA VAL A 175 28.51 38.66 80.85
C VAL A 175 28.92 40.10 81.16
N LEU A 176 28.98 40.99 80.16
CA LEU A 176 29.30 42.41 80.38
C LEU A 176 28.28 43.08 81.30
N GLY A 177 26.99 42.77 81.14
CA GLY A 177 25.93 43.27 82.02
C GLY A 177 26.09 42.84 83.48
N ARG A 178 26.71 41.69 83.75
CA ARG A 178 26.98 41.19 85.11
C ARG A 178 28.32 41.65 85.69
N THR A 179 29.30 41.99 84.85
CA THR A 179 30.70 42.24 85.27
C THR A 179 31.10 43.72 85.21
N ILE A 180 30.30 44.62 84.63
CA ILE A 180 30.61 46.07 84.60
C ILE A 180 30.57 46.68 86.01
N THR A 181 31.69 47.29 86.39
CA THR A 181 31.83 48.10 87.61
C THR A 181 31.67 49.60 87.31
N PRO A 182 31.37 50.47 88.30
CA PRO A 182 31.27 51.92 88.10
C PRO A 182 32.54 52.55 87.50
N GLU A 183 33.71 51.99 87.84
CA GLU A 183 35.02 52.38 87.35
C GLU A 183 35.22 52.04 85.87
N ASP A 184 34.74 50.87 85.42
CA ASP A 184 34.77 50.49 84.00
C ASP A 184 33.91 51.42 83.14
N ASN A 185 32.74 51.84 83.62
CA ASN A 185 31.91 52.82 82.91
C ASN A 185 32.62 54.17 82.74
N LYS A 186 33.28 54.68 83.79
CA LYS A 186 34.05 55.93 83.70
C LYS A 186 35.22 55.83 82.71
N ARG A 187 35.91 54.68 82.68
CA ARG A 187 37.01 54.40 81.75
C ARG A 187 36.51 54.33 80.30
N LEU A 188 35.44 53.58 80.04
CA LEU A 188 34.84 53.45 78.71
C LEU A 188 34.32 54.79 78.16
N ILE A 189 33.74 55.64 79.01
CA ILE A 189 33.30 56.99 78.62
C ILE A 189 34.50 57.86 78.22
N HIS A 190 35.59 57.86 79.00
CA HIS A 190 36.81 58.61 78.65
C HIS A 190 37.45 58.11 77.35
N GLU A 191 37.48 56.79 77.13
CA GLU A 191 38.06 56.18 75.93
C GLU A 191 37.21 56.47 74.68
N ALA A 192 35.87 56.50 74.80
CA ALA A 192 34.96 56.88 73.73
C ALA A 192 35.09 58.37 73.36
N ILE A 193 35.18 59.27 74.37
CA ILE A 193 35.44 60.70 74.14
C ILE A 193 36.80 60.90 73.46
N GLY A 194 37.82 60.14 73.89
CA GLY A 194 39.16 60.18 73.29
C GLY A 194 39.17 59.75 71.82
N LYS A 195 38.49 58.66 71.46
CA LYS A 195 38.40 58.21 70.05
C LYS A 195 37.62 59.20 69.17
N LEU A 196 36.53 59.79 69.67
CA LEU A 196 35.78 60.82 68.94
C LEU A 196 36.62 62.10 68.73
N GLN A 197 37.45 62.46 69.71
CA GLN A 197 38.42 63.54 69.56
C GLN A 197 39.51 63.18 68.53
N GLU A 198 40.03 61.96 68.53
CA GLU A 198 41.05 61.53 67.56
C GLU A 198 40.50 61.46 66.13
N GLU A 199 39.25 61.01 65.95
CA GLU A 199 38.57 60.93 64.66
C GLU A 199 38.16 62.32 64.12
N SER A 200 37.80 63.25 65.01
CA SER A 200 37.57 64.66 64.64
C SER A 200 38.86 65.44 64.35
N LEU A 201 39.99 65.05 64.93
CA LEU A 201 41.31 65.62 64.61
C LEU A 201 41.93 65.04 63.33
N LYS A 202 41.48 63.86 62.85
CA LYS A 202 41.87 63.29 61.55
C LYS A 202 41.06 63.81 60.36
N ASN A 203 39.90 64.44 60.61
CA ASN A 203 38.99 64.96 59.60
C ASN A 203 39.01 66.50 59.47
N VAL A 204 40.09 67.14 59.95
CA VAL A 204 40.47 68.55 59.68
C VAL A 204 41.80 68.55 58.94
#